data_AF-A0A1H0IEY8-F1
#
_entry.id   AF-A0A1H0IEY8-F1
#
_cell.length_a   1.000
_cell.length_b   1.000
_cell.length_c   1.000
_cell.angle_alpha   90.00
_cell.angle_beta   90.00
_cell.angle_gamma   90.00
#
_symmetry.space_group_name_H-M   'P 1'
#
loop_
_entity.id
_entity.type
_entity.pdbx_description
1 polymer ?
#
loop_
_entity_poly.entity_id
_entity_poly.type
_entity_poly.pdbx_seq_one_letter_code
_entity_poly.pdbx_strand_id
1 'polypeptide(L)'
;MSLIARYKLDGNARDSEGSAHGTAIDVTWAPSQLVDGGGEARLNGTTSRLDTVIQFTTETAVSLPIWFHPRQGAGHLIGQHDGTDGLAIEQTATGKIRLLVGGAASQEVTVYPGEYHHAVPVYNDGEATLYLDNEAVATVTETVTWPAVPVTIGARADGSEALPCDVVDVRGYDEALNETGIDSLNTSPDSNGDAVSDYSPPQSGLRCHYRFDSLQNSVVIDENGIYDGVSYGVSLVESFYNKAAYFDGASYIDAGQALDCSADFTVHAIVEPDSPLPAGDQALVYKGTTNREFYLFVRSGEVGCRVFYNGSSNSYLELTYPVPTGQKFNIGVRRAGLNVSLFVNGVEVAIGVLTSSVLHTSQPMNIGRYGGGALYYSGSIDELVTNNIGLSDAEMQSLSAGGLYVLRFPYFAVRGLPSSFPLSAYNPHPTPIPNPTAIPRSGRSGVNGVTALLTPPAWFDQRDGSGGSHLSPAGVVSRPDRQGRLSGNTTDQNGQPVSRRVRCFERRTGRIVRETWSNAAGYYQFDDLDPAKRFTVVAHDYSGTYNAVIADNAQPEVPA
;
A
#
# COMPACT_ATOMS: atom_id res chain seq x y z
N MET A 1 5.82 -19.09 3.87
CA MET A 1 5.92 -18.47 5.20
C MET A 1 6.15 -17.00 4.86
N SER A 2 5.45 -16.10 5.54
CA SER A 2 5.25 -14.73 5.09
C SER A 2 6.27 -13.79 5.72
N LEU A 3 6.28 -12.53 5.27
CA LEU A 3 7.06 -11.39 5.80
C LEU A 3 7.60 -11.60 7.23
N ILE A 4 8.93 -11.62 7.36
CA ILE A 4 9.65 -11.70 8.65
C ILE A 4 9.62 -10.34 9.32
N ALA A 5 10.01 -9.30 8.57
CA ALA A 5 9.99 -7.93 9.04
C ALA A 5 10.00 -6.91 7.91
N ARG A 6 9.43 -5.72 8.19
CA ARG A 6 9.48 -4.53 7.34
C ARG A 6 10.08 -3.36 8.12
N TYR A 7 11.01 -2.64 7.52
CA TYR A 7 11.59 -1.41 8.06
C TYR A 7 11.20 -0.23 7.18
N LYS A 8 10.33 0.64 7.70
CA LYS A 8 9.92 1.91 7.04
C LYS A 8 10.95 3.03 7.14
N LEU A 9 11.97 2.85 8.00
CA LEU A 9 13.09 3.78 8.17
C LEU A 9 12.69 5.23 8.47
N ASP A 10 11.54 5.40 9.13
CA ASP A 10 11.00 6.70 9.53
C ASP A 10 11.60 7.16 10.86
N GLY A 11 12.86 7.61 10.79
CA GLY A 11 13.60 8.14 11.93
C GLY A 11 14.23 7.09 12.85
N ASN A 12 14.07 5.80 12.56
CA ASN A 12 14.69 4.71 13.33
C ASN A 12 14.79 3.40 12.51
N ALA A 13 15.55 2.42 13.02
CA ALA A 13 15.75 1.10 12.39
C ALA A 13 14.90 -0.03 13.02
N ARG A 14 13.84 0.29 13.74
CA ARG A 14 12.88 -0.72 14.21
C ARG A 14 12.00 -1.14 13.03
N ASP A 15 11.63 -2.40 12.99
CA ASP A 15 10.62 -2.85 12.06
C ASP A 15 9.24 -2.27 12.44
N SER A 16 8.45 -1.98 11.42
CA SER A 16 7.05 -1.57 11.54
C SER A 16 6.10 -2.75 11.51
N GLU A 17 6.58 -3.90 11.01
CA GLU A 17 5.88 -5.17 10.94
C GLU A 17 6.90 -6.26 11.25
N GLY A 18 6.54 -7.25 12.07
CA GLY A 18 7.47 -8.27 12.56
C GLY A 18 7.91 -8.04 14.00
N SER A 19 8.92 -8.80 14.43
CA SER A 19 9.55 -8.67 15.75
C SER A 19 11.09 -8.61 15.68
N ALA A 20 11.61 -8.37 14.47
CA ALA A 20 13.03 -8.33 14.16
C ALA A 20 13.59 -6.89 14.20
N HIS A 21 13.43 -6.18 15.32
CA HIS A 21 13.94 -4.81 15.45
C HIS A 21 15.43 -4.70 15.11
N GLY A 22 15.79 -3.77 14.22
CA GLY A 22 17.17 -3.50 13.84
C GLY A 22 17.83 -2.43 14.71
N THR A 23 19.15 -2.29 14.53
CA THR A 23 19.98 -1.26 15.16
C THR A 23 20.66 -0.43 14.08
N ALA A 24 20.47 0.88 14.12
CA ALA A 24 21.18 1.82 13.27
C ALA A 24 22.51 2.24 13.89
N ILE A 25 23.57 2.25 13.07
CA ILE A 25 24.91 2.69 13.46
C ILE A 25 25.32 3.79 12.50
N ASP A 26 25.64 4.97 13.02
CA ASP A 26 26.04 6.16 12.26
C ASP A 26 25.09 6.54 11.11
N VAL A 27 23.81 6.22 11.22
CA VAL A 27 22.77 6.59 10.24
C VAL A 27 22.24 7.98 10.56
N THR A 28 22.10 8.82 9.54
CA THR A 28 21.34 10.08 9.64
C THR A 28 19.96 9.90 9.05
N TRP A 29 18.93 10.42 9.70
CA TRP A 29 17.56 10.34 9.21
C TRP A 29 17.16 11.62 8.49
N ALA A 30 16.39 11.50 7.41
CA ALA A 30 15.87 12.63 6.67
C ALA A 30 14.45 12.36 6.15
N PRO A 31 13.69 13.40 5.75
CA PRO A 31 12.44 13.19 5.03
C PRO A 31 12.70 12.44 3.71
N SER A 32 11.87 11.44 3.42
CA SER A 32 11.91 10.68 2.18
C SER A 32 11.42 11.55 1.02
N GLN A 33 12.06 11.41 -0.15
CA GLN A 33 11.56 11.98 -1.40
C GLN A 33 10.68 10.99 -2.19
N LEU A 34 10.66 9.72 -1.75
CA LEU A 34 9.87 8.65 -2.35
C LEU A 34 8.49 8.49 -1.66
N VAL A 35 8.42 8.86 -0.39
CA VAL A 35 7.26 8.67 0.48
C VAL A 35 6.86 10.00 1.13
N ASP A 36 5.66 10.49 0.81
CA ASP A 36 5.15 11.76 1.36
C ASP A 36 4.92 11.65 2.87
N GLY A 37 5.67 12.44 3.65
CA GLY A 37 5.56 12.46 5.11
C GLY A 37 6.33 11.35 5.84
N GLY A 38 6.97 10.43 5.11
CA GLY A 38 7.84 9.39 5.67
C GLY A 38 9.31 9.80 5.73
N GLY A 39 10.13 8.94 6.31
CA GLY A 39 11.57 9.14 6.47
C GLY A 39 12.42 8.18 5.62
N GLU A 40 13.72 8.49 5.55
CA GLU A 40 14.74 7.67 4.91
C GLU A 40 16.00 7.61 5.78
N ALA A 41 16.70 6.48 5.73
CA ALA A 41 18.03 6.29 6.26
C ALA A 41 19.07 6.81 5.27
N ARG A 42 19.90 7.77 5.69
CA ARG A 42 21.03 8.27 4.92
C ARG A 42 22.31 7.61 5.38
N LEU A 43 22.91 6.85 4.47
CA LEU A 43 24.15 6.13 4.69
C LEU A 43 25.33 6.93 4.15
N ASN A 44 26.40 7.02 4.95
CA ASN A 44 27.56 7.87 4.69
C ASN A 44 28.65 7.18 3.83
N GLY A 45 28.57 5.86 3.64
CA GLY A 45 29.56 5.08 2.88
C GLY A 45 30.89 4.85 3.59
N THR A 46 30.95 5.04 4.90
CA THR A 46 32.14 4.76 5.72
C THR A 46 31.81 3.91 6.94
N THR A 47 30.81 4.31 7.73
CA THR A 47 30.44 3.63 8.98
C THR A 47 28.94 3.38 9.11
N SER A 48 28.11 4.08 8.32
CA SER A 48 26.66 3.94 8.39
C SER A 48 26.24 2.53 8.00
N ARG A 49 25.45 1.87 8.84
CA ARG A 49 24.75 0.63 8.51
C ARG A 49 23.57 0.39 9.41
N LEU A 50 22.69 -0.50 8.99
CA LEU A 50 21.62 -1.04 9.82
C LEU A 50 21.85 -2.54 9.99
N ASP A 51 22.03 -2.95 11.24
CA ASP A 51 22.15 -4.35 11.63
C ASP A 51 20.73 -4.84 11.99
N THR A 52 20.15 -5.72 11.17
CA THR A 52 18.87 -6.37 11.53
C THR A 52 19.11 -7.53 12.49
N VAL A 53 18.03 -8.16 12.98
CA VAL A 53 18.13 -9.47 13.65
C VAL A 53 17.62 -10.61 12.76
N ILE A 54 17.32 -10.33 11.50
CA ILE A 54 16.97 -11.37 10.51
C ILE A 54 18.24 -12.19 10.26
N GLN A 55 18.16 -13.50 10.45
CA GLN A 55 19.26 -14.41 10.18
C GLN A 55 18.71 -15.73 9.64
N PHE A 56 18.97 -15.98 8.37
CA PHE A 56 18.69 -17.25 7.71
C PHE A 56 19.71 -18.30 8.14
N THR A 57 19.28 -19.54 8.23
CA THR A 57 20.09 -20.69 8.65
C THR A 57 19.88 -21.91 7.76
N THR A 58 18.65 -22.16 7.31
CA THR A 58 18.27 -23.39 6.58
C THR A 58 17.30 -23.14 5.43
N GLU A 59 16.93 -21.87 5.21
CA GLU A 59 15.93 -21.45 4.24
C GLU A 59 16.42 -21.74 2.83
N THR A 60 15.59 -22.45 2.06
CA THR A 60 15.84 -22.73 0.65
C THR A 60 15.18 -21.70 -0.27
N ALA A 61 14.41 -20.76 0.30
CA ALA A 61 13.77 -19.69 -0.44
C ALA A 61 13.71 -18.41 0.43
N VAL A 62 14.17 -17.29 -0.08
CA VAL A 62 14.16 -15.99 0.63
C VAL A 62 13.99 -14.84 -0.35
N SER A 63 13.48 -13.69 0.13
CA SER A 63 13.46 -12.44 -0.63
C SER A 63 13.80 -11.26 0.26
N LEU A 64 14.63 -10.32 -0.23
CA LEU A 64 15.02 -9.10 0.52
C LEU A 64 14.71 -7.80 -0.25
N PRO A 65 13.43 -7.43 -0.46
CA PRO A 65 13.08 -6.18 -1.15
C PRO A 65 13.66 -4.94 -0.47
N ILE A 66 14.20 -4.02 -1.28
CA ILE A 66 14.74 -2.75 -0.81
C ILE A 66 14.47 -1.61 -1.80
N TRP A 67 13.96 -0.50 -1.28
CA TRP A 67 13.93 0.79 -1.96
C TRP A 67 15.13 1.62 -1.56
N PHE A 68 15.94 1.99 -2.56
CA PHE A 68 17.16 2.74 -2.34
C PHE A 68 17.40 3.78 -3.42
N HIS A 69 18.16 4.81 -3.05
CA HIS A 69 18.65 5.84 -3.96
C HIS A 69 20.18 5.76 -3.96
N PRO A 70 20.79 5.27 -5.05
CA PRO A 70 22.23 5.05 -5.13
C PRO A 70 22.97 6.38 -5.15
N ARG A 71 24.09 6.44 -4.43
CA ARG A 71 25.07 7.51 -4.56
C ARG A 71 26.39 6.96 -5.06
N GLN A 72 27.28 7.86 -5.48
CA GLN A 72 28.60 7.47 -5.96
C GLN A 72 29.40 6.77 -4.85
N GLY A 73 29.85 5.54 -5.11
CA GLY A 73 30.58 4.71 -4.17
C GLY A 73 30.52 3.23 -4.54
N ALA A 74 31.13 2.40 -3.71
CA ALA A 74 31.07 0.94 -3.77
C ALA A 74 30.83 0.40 -2.36
N GLY A 75 30.22 -0.79 -2.26
CA GLY A 75 29.93 -1.43 -0.98
C GLY A 75 28.69 -2.31 -1.05
N HIS A 76 28.30 -2.86 0.10
CA HIS A 76 27.13 -3.73 0.23
C HIS A 76 25.85 -2.92 0.48
N LEU A 77 24.82 -3.18 -0.32
CA LEU A 77 23.51 -2.54 -0.19
C LEU A 77 22.64 -3.26 0.84
N ILE A 78 22.40 -4.56 0.63
CA ILE A 78 21.61 -5.41 1.52
C ILE A 78 22.05 -6.87 1.39
N GLY A 79 22.11 -7.61 2.49
CA GLY A 79 22.32 -9.05 2.45
C GLY A 79 22.82 -9.65 3.75
N GLN A 80 22.78 -10.98 3.82
CA GLN A 80 23.45 -11.77 4.85
C GLN A 80 24.69 -12.38 4.19
N HIS A 81 25.85 -11.74 4.37
CA HIS A 81 27.11 -12.14 3.73
C HIS A 81 28.30 -11.81 4.63
N ASP A 82 29.23 -12.75 4.76
CA ASP A 82 30.42 -12.62 5.63
C ASP A 82 31.73 -12.40 4.85
N GLY A 83 31.61 -12.20 3.53
CA GLY A 83 32.72 -12.05 2.59
C GLY A 83 33.10 -13.31 1.84
N THR A 84 32.62 -14.47 2.27
CA THR A 84 32.83 -15.74 1.56
C THR A 84 31.50 -16.38 1.22
N ASP A 85 30.60 -16.46 2.19
CA ASP A 85 29.33 -17.16 2.12
C ASP A 85 28.14 -16.18 2.23
N GLY A 86 26.98 -16.61 1.74
CA GLY A 86 25.70 -15.89 1.90
C GLY A 86 25.12 -15.29 0.62
N LEU A 87 24.16 -14.39 0.77
CA LEU A 87 23.42 -13.72 -0.31
C LEU A 87 23.46 -12.19 -0.08
N ALA A 88 23.85 -11.43 -1.10
CA ALA A 88 23.85 -9.98 -1.02
C ALA A 88 23.66 -9.28 -2.36
N ILE A 89 23.23 -8.02 -2.32
CA ILE A 89 23.41 -7.05 -3.40
C ILE A 89 24.58 -6.16 -3.02
N GLU A 90 25.53 -6.00 -3.93
CA GLU A 90 26.60 -5.01 -3.80
C GLU A 90 26.58 -4.01 -4.95
N GLN A 91 27.03 -2.79 -4.68
CA GLN A 91 27.38 -1.79 -5.69
C GLN A 91 28.89 -1.83 -5.91
N THR A 92 29.29 -1.97 -7.16
CA THR A 92 30.69 -2.04 -7.58
C THR A 92 31.31 -0.64 -7.71
N ALA A 93 32.63 -0.58 -7.86
CA ALA A 93 33.36 0.68 -8.12
C ALA A 93 32.91 1.41 -9.40
N THR A 94 32.18 0.74 -10.30
CA THR A 94 31.61 1.35 -11.51
C THR A 94 30.25 2.04 -11.25
N GLY A 95 29.71 1.94 -10.02
CA GLY A 95 28.40 2.45 -9.65
C GLY A 95 27.22 1.55 -10.05
N LYS A 96 27.51 0.35 -10.56
CA LYS A 96 26.51 -0.67 -10.91
C LYS A 96 26.29 -1.65 -9.79
N ILE A 97 25.09 -2.25 -9.71
CA ILE A 97 24.79 -3.29 -8.73
C ILE A 97 24.94 -4.69 -9.31
N ARG A 98 25.18 -5.69 -8.47
CA ARG A 98 25.11 -7.11 -8.84
C ARG A 98 24.69 -7.97 -7.65
N LEU A 99 24.19 -9.16 -7.94
CA LEU A 99 23.85 -10.17 -6.96
C LEU A 99 25.08 -11.03 -6.63
N LEU A 100 25.29 -11.31 -5.36
CA LEU A 100 26.33 -12.20 -4.83
C LEU A 100 25.69 -13.41 -4.17
N VAL A 101 26.15 -14.60 -4.51
CA VAL A 101 25.81 -15.87 -3.86
C VAL A 101 27.11 -16.60 -3.53
N GLY A 102 27.47 -16.63 -2.25
CA GLY A 102 28.79 -17.06 -1.80
C GLY A 102 29.91 -16.29 -2.49
N GLY A 103 30.79 -17.02 -3.19
CA GLY A 103 31.88 -16.45 -4.00
C GLY A 103 31.52 -16.13 -5.46
N ALA A 104 30.29 -16.42 -5.90
CA ALA A 104 29.83 -16.16 -7.26
C ALA A 104 29.07 -14.83 -7.35
N ALA A 105 29.16 -14.18 -8.51
CA ALA A 105 28.51 -12.91 -8.78
C ALA A 105 27.74 -12.96 -10.10
N SER A 106 26.60 -12.27 -10.16
CA SER A 106 25.87 -12.04 -11.40
C SER A 106 26.58 -11.06 -12.32
N GLN A 107 26.05 -10.88 -13.52
CA GLN A 107 26.37 -9.72 -14.35
C GLN A 107 26.03 -8.41 -13.63
N GLU A 108 26.77 -7.35 -13.92
CA GLU A 108 26.51 -6.01 -13.39
C GLU A 108 25.29 -5.37 -14.07
N VAL A 109 24.42 -4.78 -13.25
CA VAL A 109 23.20 -4.08 -13.64
C VAL A 109 23.36 -2.58 -13.35
N THR A 110 23.02 -1.76 -14.35
CA THR A 110 23.07 -0.31 -14.21
C THR A 110 21.95 0.20 -13.31
N VAL A 111 22.32 1.04 -12.34
CA VAL A 111 21.41 1.89 -11.57
C VAL A 111 21.82 3.34 -11.78
N TYR A 112 20.88 4.28 -11.65
CA TYR A 112 21.10 5.67 -11.97
C TYR A 112 21.20 6.52 -10.69
N PRO A 113 22.37 7.14 -10.42
CA PRO A 113 22.50 8.08 -9.33
C PRO A 113 21.51 9.24 -9.49
N GLY A 114 20.74 9.57 -8.45
CA GLY A 114 19.69 10.59 -8.52
C GLY A 114 18.27 10.05 -8.60
N GLU A 115 18.07 8.74 -8.82
CA GLU A 115 16.74 8.11 -8.93
C GLU A 115 16.56 7.01 -7.87
N TYR A 116 15.35 6.87 -7.34
CA TYR A 116 15.03 5.70 -6.50
C TYR A 116 14.85 4.47 -7.38
N HIS A 117 15.40 3.37 -6.90
CA HIS A 117 15.27 2.05 -7.49
C HIS A 117 14.72 1.06 -6.47
N HIS A 118 13.94 0.10 -6.96
CA HIS A 118 13.46 -1.03 -6.18
C HIS A 118 14.23 -2.28 -6.58
N ALA A 119 15.07 -2.79 -5.68
CA ALA A 119 15.82 -4.02 -5.90
C ALA A 119 15.26 -5.15 -5.03
N VAL A 120 15.06 -6.33 -5.64
CA VAL A 120 14.57 -7.52 -4.95
C VAL A 120 15.45 -8.71 -5.34
N PRO A 121 16.41 -9.11 -4.47
CA PRO A 121 17.08 -10.38 -4.61
C PRO A 121 16.13 -11.47 -4.11
N VAL A 122 15.82 -12.43 -4.98
CA VAL A 122 14.99 -13.60 -4.70
C VAL A 122 15.86 -14.83 -4.83
N TYR A 123 16.01 -15.60 -3.77
CA TYR A 123 16.65 -16.92 -3.82
C TYR A 123 15.58 -18.00 -3.75
N ASN A 124 15.69 -19.01 -4.60
CA ASN A 124 14.79 -20.16 -4.65
C ASN A 124 15.57 -21.40 -5.11
N ASP A 125 15.87 -22.28 -4.17
CA ASP A 125 16.42 -23.63 -4.37
C ASP A 125 17.61 -23.70 -5.34
N GLY A 126 18.69 -22.97 -5.03
CA GLY A 126 19.94 -22.98 -5.80
C GLY A 126 19.98 -21.98 -6.97
N GLU A 127 18.96 -21.15 -7.13
CA GLU A 127 18.95 -20.03 -8.06
C GLU A 127 18.60 -18.72 -7.34
N ALA A 128 19.40 -17.68 -7.56
CA ALA A 128 19.15 -16.34 -7.07
C ALA A 128 18.94 -15.39 -8.25
N THR A 129 17.82 -14.68 -8.28
CA THR A 129 17.47 -13.69 -9.32
C THR A 129 17.36 -12.31 -8.68
N LEU A 130 18.01 -11.32 -9.30
CA LEU A 130 17.85 -9.91 -8.98
C LEU A 130 16.77 -9.32 -9.88
N TYR A 131 15.72 -8.81 -9.26
CA TYR A 131 14.74 -7.95 -9.89
C TYR A 131 15.09 -6.51 -9.60
N LEU A 132 15.08 -5.66 -10.63
CA LEU A 132 15.25 -4.22 -10.51
C LEU A 132 14.08 -3.55 -11.21
N ASP A 133 13.34 -2.72 -10.48
CA ASP A 133 12.18 -1.98 -11.00
C ASP A 133 11.16 -2.88 -11.74
N ASN A 134 10.89 -4.06 -11.16
CA ASN A 134 10.04 -5.16 -11.68
C ASN A 134 10.55 -5.94 -12.88
N GLU A 135 11.80 -5.74 -13.30
CA GLU A 135 12.40 -6.54 -14.34
C GLU A 135 13.43 -7.50 -13.74
N ALA A 136 13.37 -8.78 -14.11
CA ALA A 136 14.45 -9.72 -13.81
C ALA A 136 15.68 -9.32 -14.65
N VAL A 137 16.72 -8.79 -14.00
CA VAL A 137 17.87 -8.17 -14.65
C VAL A 137 19.15 -9.00 -14.58
N ALA A 138 19.22 -9.92 -13.62
CA ALA A 138 20.38 -10.76 -13.40
C ALA A 138 20.03 -12.02 -12.60
N THR A 139 20.76 -13.11 -12.85
CA THR A 139 20.57 -14.40 -12.17
C THR A 139 21.92 -15.04 -11.85
N VAL A 140 21.99 -15.80 -10.77
CA VAL A 140 23.11 -16.64 -10.34
C VAL A 140 22.57 -18.00 -9.95
N THR A 141 23.06 -19.08 -10.56
CA THR A 141 22.69 -20.45 -10.19
C THR A 141 23.78 -21.03 -9.29
N GLU A 142 23.66 -20.78 -8.00
CA GLU A 142 24.56 -21.29 -6.96
C GLU A 142 23.78 -21.59 -5.69
N THR A 143 24.23 -22.58 -4.92
CA THR A 143 23.63 -22.88 -3.61
C THR A 143 24.16 -21.92 -2.56
N VAL A 144 23.26 -21.25 -1.83
CA VAL A 144 23.64 -20.36 -0.72
C VAL A 144 24.03 -21.21 0.50
N THR A 145 25.25 -21.00 1.00
CA THR A 145 25.61 -21.37 2.38
C THR A 145 25.29 -20.18 3.28
N TRP A 146 24.42 -20.34 4.27
CA TRP A 146 24.03 -19.24 5.16
C TRP A 146 25.07 -19.02 6.27
N PRO A 147 25.77 -17.86 6.31
CA PRO A 147 26.73 -17.57 7.35
C PRO A 147 26.03 -17.19 8.67
N ALA A 148 26.70 -17.36 9.81
CA ALA A 148 26.15 -17.06 11.14
C ALA A 148 26.21 -15.56 11.49
N VAL A 149 25.71 -14.71 10.58
CA VAL A 149 25.66 -13.24 10.70
C VAL A 149 24.26 -12.75 10.33
N PRO A 150 23.81 -11.58 10.81
CA PRO A 150 22.50 -11.05 10.43
C PRO A 150 22.49 -10.52 8.99
N VAL A 151 21.29 -10.32 8.44
CA VAL A 151 21.08 -9.45 7.27
C VAL A 151 21.44 -8.02 7.68
N THR A 152 22.30 -7.38 6.91
CA THR A 152 22.69 -5.98 7.11
C THR A 152 22.31 -5.13 5.90
N ILE A 153 22.09 -3.83 6.15
CA ILE A 153 21.78 -2.84 5.12
C ILE A 153 22.85 -1.75 5.18
N GLY A 154 23.43 -1.41 4.02
CA GLY A 154 24.41 -0.34 3.88
C GLY A 154 25.86 -0.70 4.19
N ALA A 155 26.13 -1.93 4.64
CA ALA A 155 27.48 -2.48 4.81
C ALA A 155 27.41 -4.00 4.90
N ARG A 156 28.57 -4.66 4.91
CA ARG A 156 28.67 -6.07 5.32
C ARG A 156 28.46 -6.23 6.82
N ALA A 157 28.20 -7.46 7.26
CA ALA A 157 27.93 -7.75 8.67
C ALA A 157 29.12 -7.50 9.61
N ASP A 158 30.35 -7.50 9.10
CA ASP A 158 31.55 -7.12 9.85
C ASP A 158 31.78 -5.59 9.90
N GLY A 159 30.89 -4.80 9.28
CA GLY A 159 30.98 -3.35 9.15
C GLY A 159 31.92 -2.86 8.04
N SER A 160 32.51 -3.76 7.26
CA SER A 160 33.32 -3.40 6.08
C SER A 160 32.44 -3.11 4.85
N GLU A 161 33.05 -2.56 3.79
CA GLU A 161 32.38 -2.29 2.51
C GLU A 161 31.09 -1.46 2.66
N ALA A 162 31.15 -0.40 3.46
CA ALA A 162 30.02 0.50 3.68
C ALA A 162 29.64 1.28 2.42
N LEU A 163 28.34 1.28 2.07
CA LEU A 163 27.82 1.88 0.85
C LEU A 163 27.18 3.25 1.13
N PRO A 164 27.56 4.32 0.39
CA PRO A 164 26.80 5.56 0.42
C PRO A 164 25.53 5.42 -0.42
N CYS A 165 24.37 5.42 0.23
CA CYS A 165 23.05 5.46 -0.40
C CYS A 165 22.00 6.04 0.56
N ASP A 166 20.81 6.36 0.04
CA ASP A 166 19.62 6.56 0.87
C ASP A 166 18.73 5.32 0.76
N VAL A 167 18.09 4.93 1.86
CA VAL A 167 17.23 3.73 1.94
C VAL A 167 15.91 4.11 2.61
N VAL A 168 14.79 3.67 2.06
CA VAL A 168 13.45 4.08 2.54
C VAL A 168 12.68 2.90 3.12
N ASP A 169 12.56 1.82 2.36
CA ASP A 169 11.70 0.71 2.75
C ASP A 169 12.44 -0.61 2.46
N VAL A 170 12.54 -1.44 3.49
CA VAL A 170 13.25 -2.72 3.44
C VAL A 170 12.34 -3.81 3.99
N ARG A 171 12.28 -4.95 3.33
CA ARG A 171 11.53 -6.12 3.80
C ARG A 171 12.40 -7.38 3.79
N GLY A 172 12.08 -8.32 4.65
CA GLY A 172 12.67 -9.66 4.63
C GLY A 172 11.59 -10.73 4.62
N TYR A 173 11.71 -11.70 3.72
CA TYR A 173 10.81 -12.85 3.59
C TYR A 173 11.61 -14.14 3.65
N ASP A 174 11.06 -15.16 4.31
CA ASP A 174 11.51 -16.56 4.27
C ASP A 174 10.81 -17.36 3.15
N GLU A 175 10.41 -16.66 2.08
CA GLU A 175 9.90 -17.24 0.86
C GLU A 175 10.41 -16.51 -0.38
N ALA A 176 10.40 -17.21 -1.51
CA ALA A 176 10.67 -16.64 -2.82
C ALA A 176 9.43 -15.92 -3.33
N LEU A 177 9.49 -14.58 -3.44
CA LEU A 177 8.42 -13.80 -4.00
C LEU A 177 8.27 -14.10 -5.50
N ASN A 178 7.01 -14.25 -5.94
CA ASN A 178 6.69 -14.35 -7.37
C ASN A 178 6.57 -12.94 -8.00
N GLU A 179 6.47 -12.87 -9.32
CA GLU A 179 6.36 -11.60 -10.07
C GLU A 179 5.22 -10.71 -9.56
N THR A 180 4.08 -11.29 -9.14
CA THR A 180 2.95 -10.52 -8.59
C THR A 180 3.28 -9.92 -7.23
N GLY A 181 3.95 -10.67 -6.36
CA GLY A 181 4.43 -10.16 -5.07
C GLY A 181 5.47 -9.05 -5.26
N ILE A 182 6.39 -9.20 -6.20
CA ILE A 182 7.39 -8.17 -6.52
C ILE A 182 6.71 -6.92 -7.10
N ASP A 183 5.76 -7.11 -8.03
CA ASP A 183 5.02 -6.01 -8.66
C ASP A 183 4.23 -5.19 -7.62
N SER A 184 3.65 -5.86 -6.62
CA SER A 184 2.93 -5.20 -5.53
C SER A 184 3.83 -4.37 -4.60
N LEU A 185 5.16 -4.50 -4.73
CA LEU A 185 6.18 -3.81 -3.94
C LEU A 185 6.94 -2.72 -4.73
N ASN A 186 6.52 -2.38 -5.95
CA ASN A 186 7.23 -1.44 -6.85
C ASN A 186 6.55 -0.08 -7.18
N THR A 187 5.34 0.16 -6.71
CA THR A 187 4.83 1.53 -6.55
C THR A 187 5.54 2.22 -5.37
N SER A 188 5.36 3.52 -5.08
CA SER A 188 5.95 4.12 -3.85
C SER A 188 5.62 3.22 -2.64
N PRO A 189 6.52 3.04 -1.64
CA PRO A 189 6.34 2.15 -0.49
C PRO A 189 5.02 2.31 0.28
N ASP A 190 4.37 3.47 0.13
CA ASP A 190 3.06 3.79 0.71
C ASP A 190 1.88 3.58 -0.27
N SER A 191 2.18 3.45 -1.56
CA SER A 191 1.21 3.11 -2.62
C SER A 191 1.22 1.64 -3.01
N ASN A 192 2.20 0.87 -2.53
CA ASN A 192 2.30 -0.57 -2.71
C ASN A 192 1.33 -1.31 -1.81
N GLY A 193 0.71 -2.33 -2.39
CA GLY A 193 -0.20 -3.23 -1.71
C GLY A 193 0.50 -4.14 -0.71
N ASP A 194 1.25 -3.58 0.23
CA ASP A 194 1.28 -4.12 1.57
C ASP A 194 -0.11 -3.91 2.15
N ALA A 195 -0.94 -4.94 2.07
CA ALA A 195 -1.99 -5.10 3.05
C ALA A 195 -1.35 -5.40 4.41
N VAL A 196 -0.71 -4.41 5.04
CA VAL A 196 -1.17 -4.11 6.38
C VAL A 196 -2.54 -3.52 6.11
N SER A 197 -3.56 -4.26 6.51
CA SER A 197 -4.91 -3.77 6.50
C SER A 197 -4.95 -2.54 7.41
N ASP A 198 -4.55 -1.36 6.95
CA ASP A 198 -4.82 -0.14 7.68
C ASP A 198 -6.34 -0.02 7.70
N TYR A 199 -6.90 -0.28 8.87
CA TYR A 199 -8.31 -0.17 9.07
C TYR A 199 -8.72 1.27 8.76
N SER A 200 -9.39 1.44 7.63
CA SER A 200 -9.89 2.72 7.18
C SER A 200 -11.40 2.72 7.33
N PRO A 201 -11.94 3.35 8.39
CA PRO A 201 -13.38 3.42 8.56
C PRO A 201 -14.01 4.36 7.52
N PRO A 202 -15.31 4.17 7.22
CA PRO A 202 -16.06 5.12 6.41
C PRO A 202 -15.94 6.54 6.98
N GLN A 203 -15.41 7.45 6.16
CA GLN A 203 -15.18 8.84 6.55
C GLN A 203 -16.49 9.64 6.67
N SER A 204 -17.58 9.12 6.09
CA SER A 204 -18.89 9.75 6.14
C SER A 204 -19.41 9.81 7.57
N GLY A 205 -19.59 11.03 8.09
CA GLY A 205 -20.04 11.27 9.45
C GLY A 205 -19.09 10.72 10.53
N LEU A 206 -17.84 10.36 10.20
CA LEU A 206 -16.86 9.85 11.16
C LEU A 206 -16.68 10.87 12.28
N ARG A 207 -16.82 10.40 13.52
CA ARG A 207 -16.72 11.25 14.71
C ARG A 207 -15.44 10.96 15.48
N CYS A 208 -15.14 9.69 15.74
CA CYS A 208 -13.85 9.28 16.27
C CYS A 208 -13.44 7.90 15.76
N HIS A 209 -12.14 7.63 15.84
CA HIS A 209 -11.51 6.36 15.50
C HIS A 209 -10.35 6.10 16.47
N TYR A 210 -10.46 5.07 17.30
CA TYR A 210 -9.39 4.63 18.20
C TYR A 210 -8.81 3.31 17.70
N ARG A 211 -7.56 3.36 17.22
CA ARG A 211 -6.76 2.18 16.87
C ARG A 211 -6.12 1.50 18.07
N PHE A 212 -5.85 2.27 19.13
CA PHE A 212 -5.11 1.81 20.32
C PHE A 212 -3.67 1.35 20.04
N ASP A 213 -3.04 1.86 18.98
CA ASP A 213 -1.66 1.54 18.60
C ASP A 213 -0.61 2.19 19.51
N SER A 214 -0.99 3.26 20.21
CA SER A 214 -0.13 3.93 21.16
C SER A 214 -0.89 4.41 22.39
N LEU A 215 -0.17 4.45 23.51
CA LEU A 215 -0.65 4.94 24.77
C LEU A 215 0.48 5.74 25.42
N GLN A 216 0.33 7.06 25.50
CA GLN A 216 1.35 7.95 26.03
C GLN A 216 0.78 8.80 27.15
N ASN A 217 1.39 8.76 28.34
CA ASN A 217 0.94 9.53 29.50
C ASN A 217 -0.57 9.37 29.80
N SER A 218 -1.07 8.13 29.68
CA SER A 218 -2.48 7.78 29.82
C SER A 218 -3.43 8.38 28.76
N VAL A 219 -2.91 8.98 27.68
CA VAL A 219 -3.72 9.48 26.56
C VAL A 219 -3.81 8.43 25.46
N VAL A 220 -5.03 8.15 25.02
CA VAL A 220 -5.36 7.33 23.85
C VAL A 220 -5.76 8.27 22.72
N ILE A 221 -5.10 8.13 21.58
CA ILE A 221 -5.29 9.04 20.45
C ILE A 221 -6.57 8.68 19.68
N ASP A 222 -7.37 9.70 19.37
CA ASP A 222 -8.39 9.63 18.32
C ASP A 222 -7.74 10.02 16.99
N GLU A 223 -7.71 9.10 16.03
CA GLU A 223 -7.09 9.31 14.72
C GLU A 223 -7.81 10.38 13.88
N ASN A 224 -9.08 10.67 14.20
CA ASN A 224 -9.83 11.77 13.59
C ASN A 224 -9.51 13.14 14.25
N GLY A 225 -8.80 13.13 15.38
CA GLY A 225 -8.18 14.29 16.02
C GLY A 225 -9.09 15.20 16.84
N ILE A 226 -10.29 14.74 17.26
CA ILE A 226 -11.24 15.59 18.00
C ILE A 226 -11.45 15.10 19.44
N TYR A 227 -11.39 13.79 19.67
CA TYR A 227 -11.80 13.20 20.94
C TYR A 227 -10.75 12.27 21.56
N ASP A 228 -9.52 12.74 21.78
CA ASP A 228 -8.53 11.96 22.52
C ASP A 228 -9.09 11.49 23.87
N GLY A 229 -8.86 10.21 24.18
CA GLY A 229 -9.33 9.55 25.38
C GLY A 229 -8.33 9.61 26.53
N VAL A 230 -8.83 9.59 27.76
CA VAL A 230 -8.02 9.44 28.98
C VAL A 230 -8.20 8.04 29.54
N SER A 231 -7.14 7.25 29.51
CA SER A 231 -7.10 5.90 30.06
C SER A 231 -6.88 5.88 31.57
N TYR A 232 -7.45 4.87 32.22
CA TYR A 232 -7.29 4.56 33.63
C TYR A 232 -7.02 3.05 33.74
N GLY A 233 -5.75 2.67 33.92
CA GLY A 233 -5.33 1.27 34.10
C GLY A 233 -5.18 0.44 32.82
N VAL A 234 -5.58 0.96 31.66
CA VAL A 234 -5.50 0.25 30.37
C VAL A 234 -4.05 0.00 29.98
N SER A 235 -3.77 -1.21 29.49
CA SER A 235 -2.51 -1.59 28.84
C SER A 235 -2.73 -1.91 27.36
N LEU A 236 -1.66 -2.00 26.57
CA LEU A 236 -1.75 -2.43 25.18
C LEU A 236 -1.30 -3.89 25.05
N VAL A 237 -2.01 -4.66 24.23
CA VAL A 237 -1.67 -6.04 23.85
C VAL A 237 -1.58 -6.14 22.33
N GLU A 238 -0.87 -7.14 21.82
CA GLU A 238 -0.79 -7.40 20.38
C GLU A 238 -2.18 -7.70 19.80
N SER A 239 -2.43 -7.21 18.58
CA SER A 239 -3.66 -7.40 17.83
C SER A 239 -3.36 -7.59 16.34
N PHE A 240 -4.41 -7.84 15.56
CA PHE A 240 -4.31 -8.01 14.11
C PHE A 240 -3.94 -6.71 13.39
N TYR A 241 -4.31 -5.55 13.94
CA TYR A 241 -4.07 -4.22 13.39
C TYR A 241 -2.96 -3.47 14.15
N ASN A 242 -1.92 -4.20 14.58
CA ASN A 242 -0.87 -3.81 15.53
C ASN A 242 -1.24 -4.06 16.99
N LYS A 243 -1.92 -3.13 17.68
CA LYS A 243 -2.21 -3.27 19.12
C LYS A 243 -3.68 -3.07 19.43
N ALA A 244 -4.11 -3.55 20.59
CA ALA A 244 -5.44 -3.34 21.13
C ALA A 244 -5.35 -2.82 22.56
N ALA A 245 -6.38 -2.08 22.99
CA ALA A 245 -6.53 -1.71 24.39
C ALA A 245 -7.01 -2.94 25.19
N TYR A 246 -6.21 -3.38 26.14
CA TYR A 246 -6.56 -4.43 27.09
C TYR A 246 -7.11 -3.84 28.38
N PHE A 247 -8.27 -4.37 28.79
CA PHE A 247 -8.98 -4.01 30.01
C PHE A 247 -8.91 -5.19 30.98
N ASP A 248 -8.51 -4.95 32.22
CA ASP A 248 -8.22 -5.96 33.25
C ASP A 248 -9.40 -6.25 34.19
N GLY A 249 -10.61 -5.78 33.86
CA GLY A 249 -11.77 -5.84 34.75
C GLY A 249 -11.83 -4.75 35.82
N ALA A 250 -10.91 -3.77 35.81
CA ALA A 250 -10.97 -2.55 36.61
C ALA A 250 -10.65 -1.27 35.79
N SER A 251 -10.09 -1.45 34.59
CA SER A 251 -9.62 -0.39 33.72
C SER A 251 -10.70 0.17 32.80
N TYR A 252 -10.52 1.42 32.35
CA TYR A 252 -11.42 2.06 31.39
C TYR A 252 -10.78 3.26 30.67
N ILE A 253 -11.46 3.77 29.65
CA ILE A 253 -11.11 5.03 28.96
C ILE A 253 -12.31 5.99 29.03
N ASP A 254 -12.06 7.24 29.41
CA ASP A 254 -13.02 8.34 29.22
C ASP A 254 -12.74 9.02 27.87
N ALA A 255 -13.69 8.93 26.96
CA ALA A 255 -13.61 9.42 25.58
C ALA A 255 -14.43 10.71 25.37
N GLY A 256 -14.85 11.39 26.44
CA GLY A 256 -15.57 12.67 26.33
C GLY A 256 -16.84 12.55 25.48
N GLN A 257 -17.03 13.44 24.50
CA GLN A 257 -18.24 13.46 23.63
C GLN A 257 -18.02 12.74 22.27
N ALA A 258 -17.22 11.68 22.28
CA ALA A 258 -16.90 10.85 21.12
C ALA A 258 -18.10 10.09 20.50
N LEU A 259 -19.26 10.04 21.16
CA LEU A 259 -20.51 9.51 20.61
C LEU A 259 -21.64 10.51 20.85
N ASP A 260 -22.51 10.67 19.86
CA ASP A 260 -23.69 11.53 19.92
C ASP A 260 -24.91 10.79 19.41
N CYS A 261 -25.84 10.55 20.33
CA CYS A 261 -27.06 9.80 20.06
C CYS A 261 -28.26 10.71 19.73
N SER A 262 -28.05 12.03 19.55
CA SER A 262 -29.14 12.98 19.25
C SER A 262 -29.79 12.73 17.88
N ALA A 263 -29.06 12.13 16.95
CA ALA A 263 -29.50 11.76 15.61
C ALA A 263 -29.12 10.29 15.29
N ASP A 264 -29.11 9.94 14.01
CA ASP A 264 -28.61 8.65 13.55
C ASP A 264 -27.12 8.51 13.89
N PHE A 265 -26.72 7.29 14.23
CA PHE A 265 -25.34 7.03 14.63
C PHE A 265 -24.94 5.59 14.32
N THR A 266 -23.64 5.37 14.29
CA THR A 266 -23.04 4.04 14.23
C THR A 266 -21.94 3.93 15.28
N VAL A 267 -21.85 2.77 15.93
CA VAL A 267 -20.73 2.40 16.80
C VAL A 267 -20.24 1.03 16.35
N HIS A 268 -18.94 0.89 16.13
CA HIS A 268 -18.31 -0.38 15.75
C HIS A 268 -17.04 -0.60 16.56
N ALA A 269 -16.75 -1.84 16.93
CA ALA A 269 -15.50 -2.21 17.55
C ALA A 269 -15.14 -3.67 17.23
N ILE A 270 -13.85 -3.96 17.31
CA ILE A 270 -13.32 -5.31 17.33
C ILE A 270 -13.07 -5.68 18.78
N VAL A 271 -13.52 -6.86 19.20
CA VAL A 271 -13.59 -7.23 20.62
C VAL A 271 -13.14 -8.67 20.81
N GLU A 272 -12.30 -8.92 21.80
CA GLU A 272 -11.93 -10.25 22.26
C GLU A 272 -12.07 -10.35 23.78
N PRO A 273 -13.20 -10.89 24.27
CA PRO A 273 -13.46 -10.98 25.70
C PRO A 273 -12.62 -12.06 26.38
N ASP A 274 -12.12 -11.76 27.57
CA ASP A 274 -11.47 -12.77 28.40
C ASP A 274 -12.47 -13.87 28.78
N SER A 275 -11.97 -15.10 28.86
CA SER A 275 -12.78 -16.27 29.22
C SER A 275 -12.45 -16.73 30.66
N PRO A 276 -13.47 -17.02 31.50
CA PRO A 276 -14.90 -16.89 31.23
C PRO A 276 -15.43 -15.48 31.53
N LEU A 277 -16.43 -15.05 30.76
CA LEU A 277 -17.21 -13.85 31.09
C LEU A 277 -18.00 -14.03 32.41
N PRO A 278 -18.06 -13.01 33.29
CA PRO A 278 -18.91 -13.07 34.48
C PRO A 278 -20.40 -13.10 34.10
N ALA A 279 -21.25 -13.54 35.04
CA ALA A 279 -22.68 -13.74 34.79
C ALA A 279 -23.50 -12.45 34.53
N GLY A 280 -22.91 -11.27 34.73
CA GLY A 280 -23.56 -9.97 34.51
C GLY A 280 -23.00 -9.22 33.31
N ASP A 281 -23.66 -8.11 32.95
CA ASP A 281 -23.22 -7.28 31.83
C ASP A 281 -21.84 -6.64 32.12
N GLN A 282 -20.93 -6.70 31.15
CA GLN A 282 -19.69 -5.95 31.11
C GLN A 282 -19.75 -4.94 29.96
N ALA A 283 -19.26 -3.72 30.21
CA ALA A 283 -19.41 -2.63 29.27
C ALA A 283 -18.25 -2.53 28.27
N LEU A 284 -18.57 -2.68 26.99
CA LEU A 284 -17.65 -2.37 25.90
C LEU A 284 -17.61 -0.86 25.66
N VAL A 285 -18.79 -0.29 25.39
CA VAL A 285 -18.97 1.16 25.17
C VAL A 285 -20.23 1.60 25.91
N TYR A 286 -20.14 2.70 26.65
CA TYR A 286 -21.28 3.25 27.37
C TYR A 286 -21.32 4.77 27.26
N LYS A 287 -22.46 5.32 26.86
CA LYS A 287 -22.71 6.76 26.82
C LYS A 287 -23.82 7.12 27.81
N GLY A 288 -23.46 7.93 28.80
CA GLY A 288 -24.37 8.35 29.86
C GLY A 288 -23.79 8.18 31.26
N THR A 289 -24.62 8.47 32.26
CA THR A 289 -24.39 8.10 33.67
C THR A 289 -25.74 7.71 34.28
N THR A 290 -26.41 8.65 34.98
CA THR A 290 -27.77 8.50 35.49
C THR A 290 -28.81 8.51 34.37
N ASN A 291 -28.57 9.36 33.36
CA ASN A 291 -29.30 9.39 32.10
C ASN A 291 -28.50 8.56 31.08
N ARG A 292 -29.04 7.39 30.74
CA ARG A 292 -28.43 6.39 29.86
C ARG A 292 -28.85 6.70 28.42
N GLU A 293 -27.94 6.61 27.45
CA GLU A 293 -28.25 6.79 26.03
C GLU A 293 -27.99 5.52 25.24
N PHE A 294 -26.76 5.00 25.40
CA PHE A 294 -26.26 3.90 24.62
C PHE A 294 -25.41 2.99 25.50
N TYR A 295 -25.60 1.69 25.33
CA TYR A 295 -24.85 0.69 26.05
C TYR A 295 -24.56 -0.50 25.13
N LEU A 296 -23.30 -0.72 24.79
CA LEU A 296 -22.79 -1.91 24.12
C LEU A 296 -22.14 -2.81 25.17
N PHE A 297 -22.54 -4.08 25.23
CA PHE A 297 -22.15 -4.98 26.32
C PHE A 297 -21.91 -6.40 25.87
N VAL A 298 -21.18 -7.13 26.72
CA VAL A 298 -21.07 -8.58 26.69
C VAL A 298 -21.56 -9.15 28.01
N ARG A 299 -22.13 -10.35 27.99
CA ARG A 299 -22.51 -11.14 29.16
C ARG A 299 -22.32 -12.62 28.84
N SER A 300 -22.57 -13.50 29.81
CA SER A 300 -22.38 -14.95 29.63
C SER A 300 -23.04 -15.48 28.35
N GLY A 301 -22.22 -15.80 27.34
CA GLY A 301 -22.61 -16.39 26.06
C GLY A 301 -23.23 -15.43 25.02
N GLU A 302 -23.34 -14.13 25.32
CA GLU A 302 -24.06 -13.18 24.46
C GLU A 302 -23.37 -11.81 24.39
N VAL A 303 -23.50 -11.17 23.23
CA VAL A 303 -23.27 -9.73 23.08
C VAL A 303 -24.60 -9.03 22.87
N GLY A 304 -24.66 -7.74 23.19
CA GLY A 304 -25.86 -6.96 22.91
C GLY A 304 -25.67 -5.47 23.01
N CYS A 305 -26.74 -4.77 22.66
CA CYS A 305 -26.83 -3.34 22.83
C CYS A 305 -28.15 -2.92 23.46
N ARG A 306 -28.13 -1.82 24.21
CA ARG A 306 -29.33 -1.07 24.64
C ARG A 306 -29.26 0.35 24.09
N VAL A 307 -30.36 0.78 23.47
CA VAL A 307 -30.59 2.19 23.11
C VAL A 307 -31.75 2.70 23.93
N PHE A 308 -31.48 3.70 24.77
CA PHE A 308 -32.43 4.21 25.75
C PHE A 308 -33.29 5.35 25.17
N TYR A 309 -34.56 5.38 25.55
CA TYR A 309 -35.52 6.38 25.07
C TYR A 309 -36.41 6.89 26.22
N ASN A 310 -37.12 8.00 26.01
CA ASN A 310 -38.04 8.61 27.00
C ASN A 310 -37.42 9.03 28.36
N GLY A 311 -36.09 9.06 28.48
CA GLY A 311 -35.39 9.55 29.68
C GLY A 311 -35.64 8.77 30.98
N SER A 312 -36.19 7.56 30.87
CA SER A 312 -36.31 6.62 31.98
C SER A 312 -35.16 5.62 31.93
N SER A 313 -34.55 5.29 33.07
CA SER A 313 -33.47 4.30 33.17
C SER A 313 -33.90 2.88 32.76
N ASN A 314 -35.21 2.62 32.65
CA ASN A 314 -35.81 1.33 32.30
C ASN A 314 -36.48 1.30 30.92
N SER A 315 -36.41 2.39 30.15
CA SER A 315 -36.99 2.45 28.81
C SER A 315 -35.89 2.32 27.77
N TYR A 316 -35.70 1.12 27.24
CA TYR A 316 -34.70 0.82 26.22
C TYR A 316 -35.15 -0.25 25.25
N LEU A 317 -34.61 -0.18 24.04
CA LEU A 317 -34.61 -1.29 23.09
C LEU A 317 -33.34 -2.11 23.34
N GLU A 318 -33.49 -3.40 23.64
CA GLU A 318 -32.37 -4.35 23.77
C GLU A 318 -32.34 -5.29 22.57
N LEU A 319 -31.16 -5.45 21.98
CA LEU A 319 -30.86 -6.47 20.97
C LEU A 319 -29.69 -7.32 21.49
N THR A 320 -29.77 -8.63 21.31
CA THR A 320 -28.73 -9.58 21.76
C THR A 320 -28.47 -10.64 20.71
N TYR A 321 -27.27 -11.21 20.74
CA TYR A 321 -26.86 -12.30 19.85
C TYR A 321 -25.88 -13.25 20.57
N PRO A 322 -26.03 -14.57 20.42
CA PRO A 322 -25.09 -15.54 20.99
C PRO A 322 -23.70 -15.44 20.35
N VAL A 323 -22.62 -15.38 21.16
CA VAL A 323 -21.24 -15.39 20.66
C VAL A 323 -20.33 -16.31 21.49
N PRO A 324 -19.29 -16.92 20.88
CA PRO A 324 -18.29 -17.67 21.62
C PRO A 324 -17.42 -16.74 22.48
N THR A 325 -17.19 -17.09 23.75
CA THR A 325 -16.26 -16.38 24.65
C THR A 325 -14.80 -16.73 24.33
N GLY A 326 -13.87 -15.78 24.50
CA GLY A 326 -12.45 -16.01 24.21
C GLY A 326 -12.13 -16.10 22.71
N GLN A 327 -13.00 -15.58 21.86
CA GLN A 327 -12.75 -15.41 20.43
C GLN A 327 -12.90 -13.94 20.07
N LYS A 328 -12.04 -13.49 19.16
CA LYS A 328 -12.14 -12.16 18.55
C LYS A 328 -13.34 -12.10 17.60
N PHE A 329 -14.13 -11.03 17.68
CA PHE A 329 -15.22 -10.76 16.75
C PHE A 329 -15.41 -9.25 16.53
N ASN A 330 -16.07 -8.90 15.43
CA ASN A 330 -16.52 -7.54 15.16
C ASN A 330 -17.94 -7.37 15.66
N ILE A 331 -18.23 -6.24 16.31
CA ILE A 331 -19.56 -5.89 16.76
C ILE A 331 -19.89 -4.46 16.35
N GLY A 332 -21.08 -4.27 15.79
CA GLY A 332 -21.56 -2.98 15.34
C GLY A 332 -23.00 -2.72 15.73
N VAL A 333 -23.32 -1.46 16.05
CA VAL A 333 -24.69 -1.00 16.22
C VAL A 333 -24.93 0.17 15.31
N ARG A 334 -26.00 0.09 14.53
CA ARG A 334 -26.44 1.17 13.65
C ARG A 334 -27.82 1.64 14.09
N ARG A 335 -28.01 2.95 14.17
CA ARG A 335 -29.33 3.57 14.22
C ARG A 335 -29.59 4.34 12.93
N ALA A 336 -30.69 4.05 12.26
CA ALA A 336 -31.21 4.78 11.11
C ALA A 336 -32.70 5.10 11.34
N GLY A 337 -33.00 6.36 11.65
CA GLY A 337 -34.31 6.80 12.11
C GLY A 337 -34.72 6.16 13.45
N LEU A 338 -35.75 5.31 13.41
CA LEU A 338 -36.21 4.53 14.57
C LEU A 338 -35.65 3.10 14.58
N ASN A 339 -35.06 2.64 13.47
CA ASN A 339 -34.51 1.29 13.41
C ASN A 339 -33.14 1.27 14.07
N VAL A 340 -32.93 0.30 14.95
CA VAL A 340 -31.64 -0.04 15.53
C VAL A 340 -31.30 -1.45 15.09
N SER A 341 -30.12 -1.63 14.52
CA SER A 341 -29.61 -2.90 14.03
C SER A 341 -28.34 -3.28 14.77
N LEU A 342 -28.22 -4.55 15.17
CA LEU A 342 -27.03 -5.16 15.73
C LEU A 342 -26.34 -5.99 14.65
N PHE A 343 -25.04 -5.79 14.52
CA PHE A 343 -24.17 -6.48 13.57
C PHE A 343 -23.10 -7.26 14.31
N VAL A 344 -22.84 -8.48 13.84
CA VAL A 344 -21.69 -9.28 14.28
C VAL A 344 -20.97 -9.79 13.04
N ASN A 345 -19.67 -9.53 12.94
CA ASN A 345 -18.85 -9.88 11.76
C ASN A 345 -19.46 -9.39 10.44
N GLY A 346 -20.03 -8.18 10.45
CA GLY A 346 -20.58 -7.51 9.25
C GLY A 346 -21.97 -7.94 8.85
N VAL A 347 -22.53 -8.95 9.52
CA VAL A 347 -23.88 -9.45 9.24
C VAL A 347 -24.86 -8.83 10.21
N GLU A 348 -25.99 -8.29 9.71
CA GLU A 348 -27.09 -7.85 10.56
C GLU A 348 -27.73 -9.08 11.23
N VAL A 349 -27.55 -9.21 12.53
CA VAL A 349 -28.01 -10.36 13.31
C VAL A 349 -29.32 -10.09 14.06
N ALA A 350 -29.63 -8.83 14.33
CA ALA A 350 -30.90 -8.43 14.94
C ALA A 350 -31.26 -7.00 14.54
N ILE A 351 -32.56 -6.72 14.48
CA ILE A 351 -33.11 -5.39 14.24
C ILE A 351 -34.31 -5.15 15.15
N GLY A 352 -34.44 -3.92 15.66
CA GLY A 352 -35.57 -3.48 16.46
C GLY A 352 -35.97 -2.05 16.12
N VAL A 353 -37.18 -1.65 16.54
CA VAL A 353 -37.73 -0.33 16.26
C VAL A 353 -37.97 0.40 17.57
N LEU A 354 -37.35 1.58 17.70
CA LEU A 354 -37.58 2.48 18.82
C LEU A 354 -39.02 3.00 18.81
N THR A 355 -39.64 3.07 19.97
CA THR A 355 -41.01 3.57 20.13
C THR A 355 -41.08 5.09 20.31
N SER A 356 -39.93 5.75 20.44
CA SER A 356 -39.80 7.20 20.68
C SER A 356 -38.38 7.67 20.33
N SER A 357 -38.14 8.98 20.36
CA SER A 357 -36.81 9.56 20.17
C SER A 357 -35.84 9.15 21.27
N VAL A 358 -34.59 8.92 20.87
CA VAL A 358 -33.46 8.65 21.78
C VAL A 358 -33.21 9.86 22.67
N LEU A 359 -32.90 9.61 23.94
CA LEU A 359 -32.48 10.68 24.85
C LEU A 359 -31.00 11.02 24.57
N HIS A 360 -30.65 12.30 24.59
CA HIS A 360 -29.26 12.75 24.54
C HIS A 360 -28.88 13.51 25.83
N THR A 361 -27.62 13.44 26.22
CA THR A 361 -27.02 14.02 27.41
C THR A 361 -25.59 14.48 27.10
N SER A 362 -25.09 15.41 27.90
CA SER A 362 -23.70 15.91 27.85
C SER A 362 -22.71 15.03 28.62
N GLN A 363 -23.15 13.86 29.11
CA GLN A 363 -22.29 12.92 29.84
C GLN A 363 -21.32 12.21 28.88
N PRO A 364 -20.12 11.82 29.34
CA PRO A 364 -19.10 11.26 28.47
C PRO A 364 -19.43 9.85 27.98
N MET A 365 -18.80 9.47 26.86
CA MET A 365 -18.63 8.09 26.42
C MET A 365 -17.49 7.47 27.22
N ASN A 366 -17.73 6.29 27.78
CA ASN A 366 -16.71 5.47 28.40
C ASN A 366 -16.50 4.20 27.58
N ILE A 367 -15.26 3.74 27.51
CA ILE A 367 -14.86 2.47 26.89
C ILE A 367 -14.36 1.56 28.01
N GLY A 368 -14.85 0.32 28.05
CA GLY A 368 -14.46 -0.66 29.08
C GLY A 368 -15.15 -0.53 30.44
N ARG A 369 -16.05 0.45 30.62
CA ARG A 369 -16.89 0.55 31.84
C ARG A 369 -18.28 1.13 31.60
N TYR A 370 -19.17 0.79 32.52
CA TYR A 370 -20.43 1.51 32.69
C TYR A 370 -20.22 2.89 33.33
N GLY A 371 -20.96 3.90 32.88
CA GLY A 371 -20.83 5.28 33.34
C GLY A 371 -21.24 5.43 34.81
N GLY A 372 -20.25 5.71 35.67
CA GLY A 372 -20.46 5.93 37.11
C GLY A 372 -20.64 4.66 37.96
N GLY A 373 -20.29 3.46 37.46
CA GLY A 373 -20.50 2.19 38.18
C GLY A 373 -19.45 1.10 37.92
N ALA A 374 -19.64 -0.07 38.54
CA ALA A 374 -18.67 -1.16 38.68
C ALA A 374 -18.73 -2.26 37.58
N LEU A 375 -19.42 -2.02 36.46
CA LEU A 375 -19.51 -2.99 35.36
C LEU A 375 -18.35 -2.78 34.39
N TYR A 376 -17.19 -3.30 34.78
CA TYR A 376 -15.96 -3.25 34.00
C TYR A 376 -15.84 -4.44 33.05
N TYR A 377 -15.24 -4.19 31.89
CA TYR A 377 -14.91 -5.21 30.91
C TYR A 377 -13.53 -5.81 31.17
N SER A 378 -13.40 -7.11 30.86
CA SER A 378 -12.13 -7.83 30.85
C SER A 378 -11.92 -8.43 29.45
N GLY A 379 -10.81 -8.08 28.82
CA GLY A 379 -10.50 -8.47 27.44
C GLY A 379 -9.96 -7.30 26.63
N SER A 380 -9.76 -7.51 25.33
CA SER A 380 -9.25 -6.47 24.42
C SER A 380 -10.36 -5.83 23.58
N ILE A 381 -10.16 -4.55 23.24
CA ILE A 381 -10.94 -3.79 22.26
C ILE A 381 -9.96 -3.14 21.29
N ASP A 382 -10.29 -3.22 20.01
CA ASP A 382 -9.52 -2.69 18.90
C ASP A 382 -10.44 -1.99 17.89
N GLU A 383 -9.89 -1.09 17.08
CA GLU A 383 -10.57 -0.40 15.98
C GLU A 383 -11.98 0.15 16.32
N LEU A 384 -12.08 0.85 17.46
CA LEU A 384 -13.33 1.45 17.90
C LEU A 384 -13.65 2.70 17.06
N VAL A 385 -14.83 2.72 16.46
CA VAL A 385 -15.30 3.79 15.58
C VAL A 385 -16.68 4.26 15.99
N THR A 386 -16.90 5.57 15.88
CA THR A 386 -18.26 6.14 15.93
C THR A 386 -18.52 7.05 14.73
N ASN A 387 -19.76 7.04 14.24
CA ASN A 387 -20.23 7.94 13.19
C ASN A 387 -21.52 8.63 13.64
N ASN A 388 -21.72 9.88 13.22
CA ASN A 388 -22.95 10.68 13.38
C ASN A 388 -23.99 10.41 12.29
N ILE A 389 -23.91 9.24 11.66
CA ILE A 389 -24.87 8.75 10.68
C ILE A 389 -25.07 7.25 10.89
N GLY A 390 -26.21 6.74 10.42
CA GLY A 390 -26.40 5.31 10.22
C GLY A 390 -25.71 4.89 8.93
N LEU A 391 -24.61 4.13 9.04
CA LEU A 391 -23.86 3.65 7.87
C LEU A 391 -24.66 2.66 7.03
N SER A 392 -24.43 2.59 5.73
CA SER A 392 -25.05 1.58 4.86
C SER A 392 -24.59 0.15 5.20
N ASP A 393 -25.32 -0.87 4.73
CA ASP A 393 -24.93 -2.28 4.95
C ASP A 393 -23.53 -2.58 4.38
N ALA A 394 -23.18 -1.98 3.24
CA ALA A 394 -21.86 -2.13 2.63
C ALA A 394 -20.75 -1.49 3.48
N GLU A 395 -21.03 -0.35 4.09
CA GLU A 395 -20.11 0.31 5.02
C GLU A 395 -19.97 -0.48 6.33
N MET A 396 -21.06 -1.05 6.86
CA MET A 396 -21.02 -1.94 8.03
C MET A 396 -20.22 -3.22 7.76
N GLN A 397 -20.38 -3.81 6.57
CA GLN A 397 -19.57 -4.96 6.14
C GLN A 397 -18.10 -4.58 5.99
N SER A 398 -17.81 -3.40 5.44
CA SER A 398 -16.44 -2.90 5.28
C SER A 398 -15.75 -2.71 6.64
N LEU A 399 -16.45 -2.15 7.63
CA LEU A 399 -15.93 -2.04 9.00
C LEU A 399 -15.53 -3.42 9.56
N SER A 400 -16.38 -4.44 9.38
CA SER A 400 -16.12 -5.78 9.92
C SER A 400 -15.03 -6.58 9.21
N ALA A 401 -14.70 -6.20 7.97
CA ALA A 401 -13.65 -6.81 7.18
C ALA A 401 -12.27 -6.20 7.46
N GLY A 402 -12.19 -5.23 8.38
CA GLY A 402 -10.96 -4.53 8.69
C GLY A 402 -10.77 -3.18 8.00
N GLY A 403 -11.86 -2.44 7.75
CA GLY A 403 -11.85 -1.34 6.79
C GLY A 403 -12.01 -1.87 5.36
N LEU A 404 -12.20 -0.96 4.40
CA LEU A 404 -12.26 -1.32 2.98
C LEU A 404 -11.06 -2.22 2.64
N TYR A 405 -11.32 -3.49 2.30
CA TYR A 405 -10.44 -4.26 1.44
C TYR A 405 -10.45 -3.55 0.08
N VAL A 406 -9.65 -2.49 -0.03
CA VAL A 406 -9.18 -2.07 -1.33
C VAL A 406 -8.17 -3.14 -1.73
N LEU A 407 -8.67 -4.26 -2.25
CA LEU A 407 -7.86 -5.05 -3.15
C LEU A 407 -7.60 -4.14 -4.34
N ARG A 408 -6.51 -3.38 -4.26
CA ARG A 408 -5.87 -2.80 -5.43
C ARG A 408 -5.32 -3.99 -6.18
N PHE A 409 -6.16 -4.59 -7.01
CA PHE A 409 -5.64 -5.47 -8.04
C PHE A 409 -5.05 -4.54 -9.10
N PRO A 410 -3.72 -4.51 -9.32
CA PRO A 410 -3.24 -4.15 -10.64
C PRO A 410 -3.82 -5.21 -11.58
N TYR A 411 -4.90 -4.88 -12.29
CA TYR A 411 -5.35 -5.74 -13.37
C TYR A 411 -4.30 -5.64 -14.48
N PHE A 412 -3.37 -6.58 -14.50
CA PHE A 412 -2.44 -6.77 -15.60
C PHE A 412 -3.15 -7.53 -16.73
N ALA A 413 -3.44 -6.84 -17.83
CA ALA A 413 -3.56 -7.52 -19.10
C ALA A 413 -2.15 -7.98 -19.53
N VAL A 414 -1.77 -9.21 -19.17
CA VAL A 414 -0.49 -9.79 -19.61
C VAL A 414 -0.59 -10.21 -21.07
N ARG A 415 0.37 -9.78 -21.90
CA ARG A 415 0.65 -10.44 -23.18
C ARG A 415 2.05 -11.06 -23.13
N GLY A 416 2.13 -12.38 -23.27
CA GLY A 416 3.36 -13.04 -23.70
C GLY A 416 3.58 -12.79 -25.20
N LEU A 417 4.73 -12.23 -25.58
CA LEU A 417 5.14 -12.15 -26.98
C LEU A 417 5.56 -13.57 -27.44
N PRO A 418 5.02 -14.12 -28.54
CA PRO A 418 5.59 -15.32 -29.15
C PRO A 418 6.97 -14.99 -29.72
N SER A 419 7.97 -15.80 -29.36
CA SER A 419 9.40 -15.63 -29.61
C SER A 419 9.85 -15.95 -31.04
N SER A 420 9.14 -15.47 -32.06
CA SER A 420 9.50 -15.79 -33.45
C SER A 420 9.31 -14.61 -34.40
N PHE A 421 10.21 -13.63 -34.33
CA PHE A 421 10.53 -12.78 -35.47
C PHE A 421 12.05 -12.67 -35.60
N PRO A 422 12.64 -12.89 -36.79
CA PRO A 422 14.06 -12.73 -36.98
C PRO A 422 14.47 -11.27 -36.75
N LEU A 423 15.46 -11.07 -35.89
CA LEU A 423 16.15 -9.81 -35.64
C LEU A 423 16.80 -9.30 -36.95
N SER A 424 16.08 -8.50 -37.72
CA SER A 424 16.68 -7.68 -38.78
C SER A 424 16.76 -6.22 -38.32
N ALA A 425 17.93 -5.88 -37.77
CA ALA A 425 18.58 -4.58 -37.68
C ALA A 425 17.67 -3.32 -37.69
N TYR A 426 17.02 -3.04 -36.56
CA TYR A 426 16.76 -1.66 -36.15
C TYR A 426 17.81 -1.30 -35.09
N ASN A 427 18.76 -0.43 -35.47
CA ASN A 427 19.89 -0.03 -34.65
C ASN A 427 19.41 0.73 -33.39
N PRO A 428 19.81 0.35 -32.17
CA PRO A 428 19.34 0.96 -30.93
C PRO A 428 20.14 2.22 -30.62
N HIS A 429 19.46 3.31 -30.27
CA HIS A 429 20.02 4.29 -29.33
C HIS A 429 19.13 4.28 -28.08
N PRO A 430 19.70 4.19 -26.87
CA PRO A 430 18.93 4.11 -25.64
C PRO A 430 18.47 5.51 -25.24
N THR A 431 17.16 5.65 -25.03
CA THR A 431 16.49 6.27 -23.86
C THR A 431 15.12 6.83 -24.26
N PRO A 432 14.02 6.20 -23.85
CA PRO A 432 12.75 6.87 -23.62
C PRO A 432 12.92 7.80 -22.40
N ILE A 433 12.39 9.02 -22.45
CA ILE A 433 12.26 9.85 -21.25
C ILE A 433 10.94 9.45 -20.56
N PRO A 434 10.93 9.23 -19.23
CA PRO A 434 9.72 8.92 -18.50
C PRO A 434 8.68 10.04 -18.68
N ASN A 435 7.55 9.70 -19.32
CA ASN A 435 6.28 10.34 -19.02
C ASN A 435 5.50 9.31 -18.21
N PRO A 436 5.18 9.55 -16.93
CA PRO A 436 4.48 8.60 -16.06
C PRO A 436 3.07 8.24 -16.53
N THR A 437 2.59 8.84 -17.64
CA THR A 437 1.33 8.48 -18.30
C THR A 437 1.46 7.98 -19.75
N ALA A 438 2.69 7.85 -20.28
CA ALA A 438 2.91 7.25 -21.60
C ALA A 438 3.02 5.72 -21.48
N ILE A 439 2.46 5.01 -22.46
CA ILE A 439 2.58 3.54 -22.55
C ILE A 439 4.05 3.20 -22.88
N PRO A 440 4.80 2.49 -22.01
CA PRO A 440 6.16 2.03 -22.29
C PRO A 440 6.25 1.09 -23.51
N ARG A 441 7.48 0.86 -24.00
CA ARG A 441 7.79 -0.03 -25.15
C ARG A 441 7.26 -1.46 -24.99
N SER A 442 6.95 -1.89 -23.76
CA SER A 442 6.31 -3.16 -23.43
C SER A 442 4.83 -3.24 -23.86
N GLY A 443 4.21 -2.11 -24.25
CA GLY A 443 2.79 -2.02 -24.58
C GLY A 443 1.88 -2.13 -23.35
N ARG A 444 2.45 -2.16 -22.14
CA ARG A 444 1.70 -2.26 -20.88
C ARG A 444 1.37 -0.86 -20.37
N SER A 445 0.14 -0.62 -19.93
CA SER A 445 -0.19 0.58 -19.16
C SER A 445 -1.13 0.19 -18.02
N GLY A 446 -0.81 0.67 -16.82
CA GLY A 446 -1.63 0.50 -15.63
C GLY A 446 -2.58 1.70 -15.47
N VAL A 447 -3.83 1.41 -15.11
CA VAL A 447 -4.80 2.42 -14.69
C VAL A 447 -5.32 1.99 -13.33
N ASN A 448 -5.13 2.83 -12.31
CA ASN A 448 -5.74 2.60 -11.00
C ASN A 448 -7.24 2.92 -11.08
N GLY A 449 -8.10 1.95 -10.78
CA GLY A 449 -9.55 2.11 -10.75
C GLY A 449 -10.12 1.61 -9.43
N VAL A 450 -11.17 2.28 -8.94
CA VAL A 450 -11.96 1.83 -7.79
C VAL A 450 -13.22 1.17 -8.34
N THR A 451 -13.45 -0.11 -8.04
CA THR A 451 -14.70 -0.79 -8.37
C THR A 451 -15.35 -1.32 -7.09
N ALA A 452 -16.68 -1.25 -7.01
CA ALA A 452 -17.41 -1.88 -5.92
C ALA A 452 -17.37 -3.41 -6.07
N LEU A 453 -17.39 -4.12 -4.93
CA LEU A 453 -17.43 -5.58 -4.89
C LEU A 453 -18.60 -6.10 -5.77
N LEU A 454 -18.33 -7.08 -6.63
CA LEU A 454 -19.31 -7.72 -7.54
C LEU A 454 -19.82 -6.86 -8.71
N THR A 455 -19.31 -5.65 -8.92
CA THR A 455 -19.65 -4.88 -10.15
C THR A 455 -18.80 -5.38 -11.32
N PRO A 456 -19.39 -5.71 -12.49
CA PRO A 456 -18.62 -6.01 -13.68
C PRO A 456 -17.65 -4.86 -13.97
N PRO A 457 -16.38 -5.13 -14.34
CA PRO A 457 -15.42 -4.08 -14.59
C PRO A 457 -15.96 -3.09 -15.63
N ALA A 458 -16.01 -1.81 -15.27
CA ALA A 458 -16.25 -0.76 -16.24
C ALA A 458 -15.08 -0.76 -17.22
N TRP A 459 -15.37 -0.82 -18.52
CA TRP A 459 -14.34 -0.78 -19.55
C TRP A 459 -13.60 0.57 -19.50
N PHE A 460 -12.30 0.54 -19.20
CA PHE A 460 -11.44 1.72 -19.24
C PHE A 460 -10.85 1.85 -20.66
N ASP A 461 -11.42 2.75 -21.45
CA ASP A 461 -10.84 3.18 -22.73
C ASP A 461 -9.63 4.09 -22.41
N GLN A 462 -8.41 3.68 -22.79
CA GLN A 462 -7.24 4.55 -22.78
C GLN A 462 -7.45 5.61 -23.85
N ARG A 463 -8.21 6.64 -23.47
CA ARG A 463 -8.86 7.75 -24.21
C ARG A 463 -8.37 8.14 -25.60
N ASP A 464 -7.17 7.80 -26.03
CA ASP A 464 -6.50 8.22 -27.26
C ASP A 464 -6.07 7.04 -28.17
N GLY A 465 -6.38 5.78 -27.86
CA GLY A 465 -6.03 4.57 -28.65
C GLY A 465 -6.67 3.26 -28.14
N SER A 466 -6.74 2.23 -28.99
CA SER A 466 -7.44 0.95 -28.73
C SER A 466 -6.57 -0.14 -28.06
N GLY A 467 -5.26 0.09 -27.94
CA GLY A 467 -4.29 -0.91 -27.47
C GLY A 467 -3.98 -2.01 -28.49
N GLY A 468 -4.42 -1.91 -29.75
CA GLY A 468 -4.25 -2.91 -30.80
C GLY A 468 -3.56 -2.39 -32.07
N SER A 469 -2.67 -3.19 -32.65
CA SER A 469 -2.01 -2.92 -33.95
C SER A 469 -2.72 -3.64 -35.11
N HIS A 470 -2.63 -3.08 -36.33
CA HIS A 470 -3.07 -3.73 -37.58
C HIS A 470 -2.34 -5.07 -37.87
N LEU A 471 -1.21 -5.32 -37.19
CA LEU A 471 -0.43 -6.56 -37.32
C LEU A 471 -0.76 -7.61 -36.25
N SER A 472 -1.60 -7.28 -35.26
CA SER A 472 -1.97 -8.20 -34.18
C SER A 472 -3.43 -8.01 -33.71
N PRO A 473 -4.41 -8.67 -34.36
CA PRO A 473 -5.85 -8.49 -34.09
C PRO A 473 -6.35 -9.00 -32.72
N ALA A 474 -5.49 -9.58 -31.88
CA ALA A 474 -5.87 -10.24 -30.63
C ALA A 474 -5.86 -9.33 -29.38
N GLY A 475 -5.85 -8.00 -29.56
CA GLY A 475 -6.14 -7.06 -28.47
C GLY A 475 -7.62 -7.13 -28.05
N VAL A 476 -7.95 -6.68 -26.84
CA VAL A 476 -9.35 -6.63 -26.38
C VAL A 476 -10.14 -5.73 -27.32
N VAL A 477 -10.94 -6.34 -28.20
CA VAL A 477 -11.77 -5.71 -29.24
C VAL A 477 -11.02 -4.58 -29.97
N SER A 478 -10.13 -4.94 -30.88
CA SER A 478 -9.72 -4.00 -31.93
C SER A 478 -10.97 -3.56 -32.69
N ARG A 479 -11.43 -2.34 -32.41
CA ARG A 479 -12.28 -1.61 -33.34
C ARG A 479 -11.37 -1.16 -34.47
N PRO A 480 -11.45 -1.74 -35.69
CA PRO A 480 -10.54 -1.38 -36.78
C PRO A 480 -10.61 0.12 -37.10
N ASP A 481 -11.75 0.75 -36.81
CA ASP A 481 -12.01 2.19 -36.87
C ASP A 481 -11.21 3.04 -35.87
N ARG A 482 -10.40 2.45 -34.97
CA ARG A 482 -9.62 3.14 -33.93
C ARG A 482 -8.10 2.87 -33.96
N GLN A 483 -7.58 2.31 -35.05
CA GLN A 483 -6.14 2.01 -35.24
C GLN A 483 -5.42 3.06 -36.09
N GLY A 484 -5.58 4.33 -35.75
CA GLY A 484 -4.99 5.42 -36.52
C GLY A 484 -3.47 5.43 -36.49
N ARG A 485 -2.87 5.72 -37.64
CA ARG A 485 -1.44 5.90 -37.85
C ARG A 485 -1.13 7.35 -38.22
N LEU A 486 -0.13 7.93 -37.54
CA LEU A 486 0.51 9.17 -37.94
C LEU A 486 1.98 8.89 -38.24
N SER A 487 2.45 9.26 -39.42
CA SER A 487 3.86 9.13 -39.80
C SER A 487 4.34 10.34 -40.55
N GLY A 488 5.65 10.56 -40.54
CA GLY A 488 6.28 11.62 -41.31
C GLY A 488 7.79 11.53 -41.32
N ASN A 489 8.40 12.55 -41.92
CA ASN A 489 9.84 12.67 -42.02
C ASN A 489 10.32 13.96 -41.35
N THR A 490 11.45 13.88 -40.67
CA THR A 490 12.19 15.02 -40.13
C THR A 490 13.39 15.28 -41.03
N THR A 491 13.48 16.51 -41.53
CA THR A 491 14.58 16.97 -42.38
C THR A 491 15.22 18.22 -41.80
N ASP A 492 16.47 18.48 -42.17
CA ASP A 492 17.09 19.79 -41.96
C ASP A 492 16.49 20.84 -42.92
N GLN A 493 17.00 22.07 -42.81
CA GLN A 493 16.58 23.20 -43.67
C GLN A 493 16.86 22.98 -45.18
N ASN A 494 17.73 22.03 -45.53
CA ASN A 494 18.10 21.68 -46.90
C ASN A 494 17.34 20.44 -47.41
N GLY A 495 16.40 19.90 -46.63
CA GLY A 495 15.63 18.70 -46.97
C GLY A 495 16.40 17.40 -46.75
N GLN A 496 17.56 17.42 -46.10
CA GLN A 496 18.30 16.19 -45.77
C GLN A 496 17.68 15.51 -44.55
N PRO A 497 17.51 14.17 -44.56
CA PRO A 497 16.92 13.44 -43.45
C PRO A 497 17.80 13.54 -42.20
N VAL A 498 17.17 13.79 -41.06
CA VAL A 498 17.86 13.92 -39.77
C VAL A 498 17.07 13.24 -38.66
N SER A 499 17.75 12.59 -37.72
CA SER A 499 17.10 12.01 -36.54
C SER A 499 16.75 13.09 -35.53
N ARG A 500 15.49 13.13 -35.08
CA ARG A 500 14.95 14.13 -34.16
C ARG A 500 14.04 13.46 -33.15
N ARG A 501 13.90 14.09 -31.98
CA ARG A 501 12.93 13.65 -30.98
C ARG A 501 11.57 14.20 -31.35
N VAL A 502 10.60 13.33 -31.60
CA VAL A 502 9.27 13.66 -32.09
C VAL A 502 8.24 13.36 -31.01
N ARG A 503 7.46 14.37 -30.62
CA ARG A 503 6.40 14.29 -29.62
C ARG A 503 5.04 14.49 -30.28
N CYS A 504 4.07 13.65 -29.94
CA CYS A 504 2.69 13.77 -30.38
C CYS A 504 1.82 14.23 -29.21
N PHE A 505 1.06 15.30 -29.41
CA PHE A 505 0.16 15.89 -28.43
C PHE A 505 -1.29 15.78 -28.93
N GLU A 506 -2.23 15.43 -28.05
CA GLU A 506 -3.65 15.57 -28.37
C GLU A 506 -3.99 17.07 -28.43
N ARG A 507 -4.48 17.52 -29.58
CA ARG A 507 -4.55 18.94 -29.92
C ARG A 507 -5.48 19.74 -29.01
N ARG A 508 -6.57 19.15 -28.49
CA ARG A 508 -7.55 19.87 -27.67
C ARG A 508 -7.03 20.13 -26.25
N THR A 509 -6.34 19.17 -25.67
CA THR A 509 -5.90 19.19 -24.27
C THR A 509 -4.43 19.58 -24.11
N GLY A 510 -3.64 19.51 -25.18
CA GLY A 510 -2.19 19.72 -25.13
C GLY A 510 -1.44 18.59 -24.42
N ARG A 511 -2.11 17.47 -24.12
CA ARG A 511 -1.51 16.31 -23.46
C ARG A 511 -0.58 15.58 -24.42
N ILE A 512 0.62 15.23 -23.99
CA ILE A 512 1.50 14.34 -24.74
C ILE A 512 0.94 12.89 -24.73
N VAL A 513 0.69 12.34 -25.91
CA VAL A 513 0.08 11.00 -26.09
C VAL A 513 1.09 9.93 -26.50
N ARG A 514 2.12 10.32 -27.25
CA ARG A 514 3.21 9.46 -27.74
C ARG A 514 4.49 10.26 -27.91
N GLU A 515 5.62 9.59 -27.83
CA GLU A 515 6.94 10.15 -28.12
C GLU A 515 7.81 9.07 -28.78
N THR A 516 8.60 9.46 -29.78
CA THR A 516 9.59 8.59 -30.43
C THR A 516 10.77 9.41 -30.94
N TRP A 517 11.85 8.74 -31.32
CA TRP A 517 12.84 9.31 -32.21
C TRP A 517 12.49 8.98 -33.66
N SER A 518 12.76 9.89 -34.58
CA SER A 518 12.84 9.55 -36.00
C SER A 518 14.16 8.83 -36.29
N ASN A 519 14.16 7.90 -37.24
CA ASN A 519 15.33 7.10 -37.58
C ASN A 519 16.39 7.91 -38.36
N ALA A 520 17.50 7.26 -38.73
CA ALA A 520 18.58 7.89 -39.51
C ALA A 520 18.12 8.41 -40.89
N ALA A 521 17.02 7.87 -41.44
CA ALA A 521 16.37 8.34 -42.66
C ALA A 521 15.29 9.42 -42.38
N GLY A 522 15.24 9.95 -41.15
CA GLY A 522 14.29 10.96 -40.71
C GLY A 522 12.87 10.45 -40.48
N TYR A 523 12.59 9.15 -40.65
CA TYR A 523 11.24 8.62 -40.57
C TYR A 523 10.78 8.39 -39.11
N TYR A 524 9.57 8.84 -38.78
CA TYR A 524 8.88 8.52 -37.52
C TYR A 524 7.46 8.00 -37.77
N GLN A 525 6.94 7.23 -36.82
CA GLN A 525 5.59 6.69 -36.86
C GLN A 525 5.00 6.58 -35.44
N PHE A 526 3.72 6.91 -35.31
CA PHE A 526 2.86 6.65 -34.16
C PHE A 526 1.70 5.80 -34.64
N ASP A 527 1.49 4.65 -34.01
CA ASP A 527 0.34 3.78 -34.24
C ASP A 527 -0.63 3.85 -33.06
N ASP A 528 -1.83 3.30 -33.26
CA ASP A 528 -2.88 3.18 -32.24
C ASP A 528 -3.30 4.54 -31.66
N LEU A 529 -3.57 5.49 -32.56
CA LEU A 529 -4.16 6.78 -32.25
C LEU A 529 -5.63 6.81 -32.66
N ASP A 530 -6.49 7.45 -31.87
CA ASP A 530 -7.90 7.66 -32.22
C ASP A 530 -8.04 8.52 -33.51
N PRO A 531 -8.52 7.96 -34.64
CA PRO A 531 -8.67 8.69 -35.91
C PRO A 531 -9.70 9.82 -35.87
N ALA A 532 -10.59 9.82 -34.86
CA ALA A 532 -11.57 10.88 -34.63
C ALA A 532 -10.93 12.14 -34.02
N LYS A 533 -9.71 12.04 -33.49
CA LYS A 533 -9.00 13.15 -32.85
C LYS A 533 -8.05 13.85 -33.81
N ARG A 534 -7.50 14.96 -33.33
CA ARG A 534 -6.45 15.74 -34.00
C ARG A 534 -5.27 15.84 -33.07
N PHE A 535 -4.08 15.81 -33.66
CA PHE A 535 -2.84 15.82 -32.93
C PHE A 535 -1.92 16.95 -33.42
N THR A 536 -1.05 17.37 -32.53
CA THR A 536 0.06 18.28 -32.83
C THR A 536 1.35 17.49 -32.68
N VAL A 537 2.15 17.42 -33.73
CA VAL A 537 3.43 16.72 -33.74
C VAL A 537 4.55 17.75 -33.69
N VAL A 538 5.47 17.60 -32.73
CA VAL A 538 6.60 18.51 -32.53
C VAL A 538 7.89 17.75 -32.65
N ALA A 539 8.76 18.16 -33.57
CA ALA A 539 10.11 17.63 -33.73
C ALA A 539 11.12 18.59 -33.08
N HIS A 540 11.80 18.13 -32.03
CA HIS A 540 12.80 18.90 -31.31
C HIS A 540 14.21 18.63 -31.84
N ASP A 541 14.97 19.70 -32.07
CA ASP A 541 16.40 19.66 -32.39
C ASP A 541 17.22 19.44 -31.11
N TYR A 542 17.74 18.22 -30.92
CA TYR A 542 18.54 17.89 -29.74
C TYR A 542 19.92 18.59 -29.75
N SER A 543 20.41 19.00 -30.92
CA SER A 543 21.65 19.75 -31.07
C SER A 543 21.53 21.23 -30.70
N GLY A 544 20.32 21.75 -30.47
CA GLY A 544 20.08 23.16 -30.15
C GLY A 544 20.48 24.13 -31.28
N THR A 545 20.70 23.63 -32.49
CA THR A 545 21.13 24.41 -33.65
C THR A 545 19.92 25.03 -34.37
N TYR A 546 18.78 24.35 -34.34
CA TYR A 546 17.54 24.79 -34.97
C TYR A 546 16.38 24.82 -33.97
N ASN A 547 15.37 25.64 -34.28
CA ASN A 547 14.11 25.62 -33.53
C ASN A 547 13.34 24.33 -33.80
N ALA A 548 12.47 23.96 -32.86
CA ALA A 548 11.54 22.86 -33.06
C ALA A 548 10.56 23.18 -34.20
N VAL A 549 10.19 22.15 -34.97
CA VAL A 549 9.21 22.26 -36.06
C VAL A 549 7.92 21.58 -35.62
N ILE A 550 6.79 22.20 -35.95
CA ILE A 550 5.46 21.75 -35.54
C ILE A 550 4.63 21.41 -36.78
N ALA A 551 4.05 20.22 -36.79
CA ALA A 551 2.93 19.87 -37.66
C ALA A 551 1.64 19.87 -36.82
N ASP A 552 0.75 20.83 -37.07
CA ASP A 552 -0.53 20.93 -36.37
C ASP A 552 -1.66 20.25 -37.16
N ASN A 553 -2.75 19.92 -36.45
CA ASN A 553 -3.97 19.37 -37.00
C ASN A 553 -3.76 18.03 -37.75
N ALA A 554 -2.77 17.25 -37.31
CA ALA A 554 -2.49 15.93 -37.85
C ALA A 554 -3.64 14.97 -37.51
N GLN A 555 -4.18 14.33 -38.54
CA GLN A 555 -5.21 13.30 -38.39
C GLN A 555 -4.60 11.92 -38.66
N PRO A 556 -4.74 10.96 -37.74
CA PRO A 556 -4.31 9.60 -37.99
C PRO A 556 -5.12 8.96 -39.11
N GLU A 557 -4.44 8.25 -40.01
CA GLU A 557 -5.07 7.45 -41.06
C GLU A 557 -5.28 6.03 -40.56
N VAL A 558 -6.42 5.41 -40.87
CA VAL A 558 -6.63 3.98 -40.59
C VAL A 558 -5.97 3.19 -41.74
N PRO A 559 -4.91 2.40 -41.50
CA PRO A 559 -4.34 1.56 -42.54
C PRO A 559 -5.37 0.56 -43.06
N ALA A 560 -5.40 0.36 -44.38
CA ALA A 560 -6.33 -0.55 -45.07
C ALA A 560 -6.07 -2.03 -44.74
#